data_AF-A0A4V1J4C8-F1
#
_entry.id   AF-A0A4V1J4C8-F1
#
_cell.length_a   1.000
_cell.length_b   1.000
_cell.length_c   1.000
_cell.angle_alpha   90.00
_cell.angle_beta   90.00
_cell.angle_gamma   90.00
#
_symmetry.space_group_name_H-M   'P 1'
#
loop_
_entity.id
_entity.type
_entity.pdbx_description
1 polymer ?
#
loop_
_entity_poly.entity_id
_entity_poly.type
_entity_poly.pdbx_seq_one_letter_code
_entity_poly.pdbx_strand_id
1 'polypeptide(L)' 'PRWASVNLGIFICLQCSGIHRSLGTHLSQVRSVDLDRWDCTQVNMMEAVGNQRAREYWRNH' A
#
# COMPACT_ATOMS: atom_id res chain seq x y z
N PRO A 1 -6.90 -8.84 -2.34
CA PRO A 1 -5.94 -8.40 -1.31
C PRO A 1 -6.71 -7.62 -0.23
N ARG A 2 -6.37 -7.77 1.06
CA ARG A 2 -7.07 -7.08 2.17
C ARG A 2 -6.18 -6.17 3.01
N TRP A 3 -4.98 -5.90 2.50
CA TRP A 3 -3.99 -5.03 3.12
C TRP A 3 -3.47 -4.05 2.07
N ALA A 4 -2.93 -2.93 2.52
CA ALA A 4 -2.36 -1.90 1.67
C ALA A 4 -1.12 -1.30 2.30
N SER A 5 -0.20 -0.83 1.46
CA SER A 5 0.84 0.13 1.84
C SER A 5 0.39 1.51 1.39
N VAL A 6 -0.17 2.31 2.31
CA VAL A 6 -0.91 3.52 1.95
C VAL A 6 -0.01 4.64 1.42
N ASN A 7 1.23 4.73 1.88
CA ASN A 7 2.22 5.68 1.36
C ASN A 7 2.77 5.29 -0.03
N LEU A 8 2.68 4.00 -0.40
CA LEU A 8 3.09 3.51 -1.71
C LEU A 8 1.89 3.39 -2.68
N GLY A 9 0.66 3.54 -2.17
CA GLY A 9 -0.56 3.46 -2.97
C GLY A 9 -0.86 2.07 -3.55
N ILE A 10 -0.41 0.99 -2.89
CA ILE A 10 -0.56 -0.40 -3.38
C ILE A 10 -1.32 -1.31 -2.42
N PHE A 11 -2.10 -2.24 -2.97
CA PHE A 11 -2.73 -3.34 -2.25
C PHE A 11 -1.82 -4.57 -2.22
N ILE A 12 -1.71 -5.19 -1.05
CA ILE A 12 -0.83 -6.33 -0.76
C ILE A 12 -1.62 -7.45 -0.07
N CYS A 13 -1.08 -8.68 -0.12
CA CYS A 13 -1.67 -9.82 0.60
C CYS A 13 -1.27 -9.79 2.09
N LEU A 14 -1.88 -10.67 2.90
CA LEU A 14 -1.57 -10.78 4.33
C LEU A 14 -0.08 -11.07 4.59
N GLN A 15 0.51 -12.01 3.86
CA GLN A 15 1.93 -12.35 4.02
C GLN A 15 2.85 -11.17 3.67
N CYS A 16 2.59 -10.50 2.54
CA CYS A 16 3.34 -9.30 2.15
C CYS A 16 3.17 -8.17 3.19
N SER A 17 2.01 -8.05 3.83
CA SER A 17 1.82 -7.06 4.90
C SER A 17 2.80 -7.24 6.07
N GLY A 18 3.15 -8.50 6.40
CA GLY A 18 4.18 -8.80 7.41
C GLY A 18 5.57 -8.34 6.98
N ILE A 19 5.94 -8.62 5.72
CA ILE A 19 7.22 -8.17 5.14
C ILE A 19 7.30 -6.64 5.12
N HIS A 20 6.24 -5.97 4.66
CA HIS A 20 6.19 -4.51 4.64
C HIS A 20 6.29 -3.89 6.04
N ARG A 21 5.70 -4.51 7.07
CA ARG A 21 5.85 -4.06 8.46
C ARG A 21 7.28 -4.18 8.96
N SER A 22 8.03 -5.22 8.58
CA SER A 22 9.44 -5.36 9.00
C SER A 22 10.38 -4.33 8.38
N LEU A 23 9.98 -3.68 7.28
CA LEU A 23 10.73 -2.57 6.68
C LEU A 23 10.65 -1.28 7.52
N GLY A 24 9.61 -1.14 8.35
CA GLY A 24 9.36 0.07 9.14
C GLY A 24 8.54 1.14 8.42
N THR A 25 7.89 2.00 9.21
CA THR A 25 6.87 2.97 8.75
C THR A 25 7.41 4.11 7.90
N HIS A 26 8.73 4.36 7.94
CA HIS A 26 9.40 5.31 7.07
C HIS A 26 9.50 4.81 5.61
N LEU A 27 9.41 3.49 5.40
CA LEU A 27 9.41 2.88 4.07
C LEU A 27 8.01 2.43 3.65
N SER A 28 7.28 1.75 4.53
CA SER A 28 5.95 1.22 4.21
C SER A 28 4.98 1.39 5.38
N GLN A 29 3.88 2.09 5.09
CA GLN A 29 2.80 2.33 6.03
C GLN A 29 1.67 1.34 5.77
N VAL A 30 1.62 0.26 6.54
CA VAL A 30 0.66 -0.84 6.32
C VAL A 30 -0.68 -0.55 7.00
N ARG A 31 -1.78 -0.76 6.27
CA ARG A 31 -3.17 -0.71 6.75
C ARG A 31 -3.97 -1.91 6.26
N SER A 32 -4.87 -2.41 7.09
CA SER A 32 -5.94 -3.33 6.68
C SER A 32 -7.02 -2.55 5.95
N VAL A 33 -7.52 -3.10 4.84
CA VAL A 33 -8.58 -2.46 4.05
C VAL A 33 -9.88 -2.40 4.85
N ASP A 34 -10.22 -3.48 5.56
CA ASP A 34 -11.52 -3.60 6.22
C ASP A 34 -11.49 -3.28 7.72
N LEU A 35 -10.31 -3.37 8.36
CA LEU A 35 -10.18 -3.30 9.82
C LEU A 35 -9.59 -2.00 10.34
N ASP A 36 -8.82 -1.27 9.52
CA ASP A 36 -8.22 -0.01 9.93
C ASP A 36 -9.06 1.19 9.48
N ARG A 37 -8.92 2.32 10.19
CA ARG A 37 -9.47 3.60 9.74
C ARG A 37 -8.59 4.19 8.63
N TRP A 38 -9.26 4.79 7.66
CA TRP A 38 -8.64 5.45 6.53
C TRP A 38 -8.94 6.94 6.57
N ASP A 39 -7.92 7.75 6.29
CA ASP A 39 -8.12 9.17 6.01
C ASP A 39 -8.31 9.41 4.50
N CYS A 40 -8.84 10.57 4.14
CA CYS A 40 -9.09 10.91 2.74
C CYS A 40 -7.79 10.97 1.93
N THR A 41 -6.67 11.36 2.53
CA THR A 41 -5.38 11.45 1.84
C THR A 41 -4.84 10.06 1.44
N GLN A 42 -5.04 9.05 2.29
CA GLN A 42 -4.70 7.66 2.02
C GLN A 42 -5.58 7.12 0.90
N VAL A 43 -6.90 7.36 0.95
CA VAL A 43 -7.82 6.93 -0.12
C VAL A 43 -7.42 7.54 -1.47
N ASN A 44 -7.16 8.85 -1.49
CA ASN A 44 -6.71 9.56 -2.70
C ASN A 44 -5.38 8.99 -3.23
N MET A 45 -4.45 8.61 -2.34
CA MET A 45 -3.19 8.00 -2.75
C MET A 45 -3.40 6.62 -3.39
N MET A 46 -4.31 5.80 -2.84
CA MET A 46 -4.66 4.51 -3.42
C MET A 46 -5.30 4.65 -4.82
N GLU A 47 -6.15 5.66 -5.01
CA GLU A 47 -6.77 5.98 -6.30
C GLU A 47 -5.76 6.53 -7.32
N ALA A 48 -4.84 7.38 -6.87
CA ALA A 48 -3.83 8.01 -7.73
C ALA A 48 -2.78 7.01 -8.22
N VAL A 49 -2.42 6.00 -7.43
CA VAL A 49 -1.39 5.02 -7.80
C VAL A 49 -2.03 3.70 -8.23
N GLY A 50 -2.46 2.88 -7.27
CA GLY A 50 -2.94 1.53 -7.54
C GLY A 50 -1.87 0.58 -8.09
N ASN A 51 -2.15 -0.73 -7.99
CA ASN A 51 -1.16 -1.76 -8.32
C ASN A 51 -0.73 -1.76 -9.79
N GLN A 52 -1.60 -1.31 -10.71
CA GLN A 52 -1.28 -1.27 -12.13
C GLN A 52 -0.23 -0.19 -12.41
N ARG A 53 -0.49 1.07 -12.04
CA ARG A 53 0.48 2.17 -12.29
C ARG A 53 1.77 1.93 -11.54
N ALA A 54 1.70 1.37 -10.33
CA ALA A 54 2.89 0.95 -9.61
C ALA A 54 3.68 -0.13 -10.37
N ARG A 55 3.02 -1.16 -10.90
CA ARG A 55 3.73 -2.17 -11.67
C ARG A 55 4.41 -1.58 -12.91
N GLU A 56 3.75 -0.64 -13.59
CA GLU A 56 4.31 0.03 -14.78
C GLU A 56 5.52 0.88 -14.42
N TYR A 57 5.44 1.69 -13.36
CA TYR A 57 6.55 2.55 -12.93
C TYR A 57 7.78 1.73 -12.51
N TRP A 58 7.63 0.76 -11.61
CA TRP A 58 8.75 -0.02 -11.04
C TRP A 58 9.33 -1.07 -11.98
N ARG A 59 8.67 -1.40 -13.10
CA ARG A 59 9.27 -2.28 -14.13
C ARG A 59 10.12 -1.52 -15.13
N ASN A 60 9.89 -0.21 -15.25
CA ASN A 60 10.55 0.66 -16.20
C ASN A 60 11.71 1.46 -15.57
N HIS A 61 12.02 1.21 -14.30
CA HIS A 61 13.13 1.78 -13.52
C HIS A 61 13.84 0.65 -12.78
#